data_AF-A0A3A5VLR7-F1
#
_entry.id   AF-A0A3A5VLR7-F1
#
_cell.length_a   1.000
_cell.length_b   1.000
_cell.length_c   1.000
_cell.angle_alpha   90.00
_cell.angle_beta   90.00
_cell.angle_gamma   90.00
#
_symmetry.space_group_name_H-M   'P 1'
#
loop_
_entity.id
_entity.type
_entity.pdbx_description
1 polymer ?
#
loop_
_entity_poly.entity_id
_entity_poly.type
_entity_poly.pdbx_seq_one_letter_code
_entity_poly.pdbx_strand_id
1 'polypeptide(L)'
;MSNAILIVIYAVSAILTLLPLWSWALGRWYQAGLVSKLNENEKLIGSILDDKMSISTSNKISLLGAEYSTLLHVSLCVGPSVGQIFFMWLKSLFGGRLHSYDVVLDFGRREALLRLKQQAAERGCTSIVNIRIETSVVSFAKTQNSKQASVEFLAFATGIR
;
A
#
# COMPACT_ATOMS: atom_id res chain seq x y z
N MET A 1 39.38 30.39 10.17
CA MET A 1 38.88 29.07 10.62
C MET A 1 39.86 28.01 10.17
N SER A 2 40.18 27.00 11.00
CA SER A 2 41.19 25.98 10.65
C SER A 2 40.75 25.13 9.45
N ASN A 3 41.66 24.83 8.52
CA ASN A 3 41.41 23.99 7.34
C ASN A 3 40.82 22.62 7.72
N ALA A 4 41.15 22.09 8.90
CA ALA A 4 40.59 20.84 9.42
C ALA A 4 39.07 20.93 9.66
N ILE A 5 38.59 22.09 10.15
CA ILE A 5 37.16 22.32 10.40
C ILE A 5 36.39 22.34 9.07
N LEU A 6 36.96 22.97 8.04
CA LEU A 6 36.38 22.98 6.70
C LEU A 6 36.25 21.57 6.12
N ILE A 7 37.29 20.73 6.23
CA ILE A 7 37.26 19.33 5.74
C ILE A 7 36.15 18.54 6.44
N VAL A 8 36.00 18.68 7.76
CA VAL A 8 34.95 17.98 8.52
C VAL A 8 33.57 18.45 8.07
N ILE A 9 33.35 19.75 7.87
CA ILE A 9 32.08 20.30 7.39
C ILE A 9 31.74 19.74 6.00
N TYR A 10 32.70 19.71 5.07
CA TYR A 10 32.48 19.15 3.74
C TYR A 10 32.14 17.65 3.80
N ALA A 11 32.85 16.87 4.61
CA ALA A 11 32.58 15.44 4.78
C ALA A 11 31.17 15.17 5.34
N VAL A 12 30.78 15.90 6.39
CA VAL A 12 29.44 15.78 6.99
C VAL A 12 28.34 16.19 6.00
N SER A 13 28.57 17.29 5.27
CA SER A 13 27.62 17.75 4.25
C SER A 13 27.43 16.71 3.13
N ALA A 14 28.51 16.06 2.68
CA ALA A 14 28.45 15.02 1.66
C ALA A 14 27.63 13.82 2.14
N ILE A 15 27.86 13.33 3.36
CA ILE A 15 27.09 12.23 3.95
C ILE A 15 25.60 12.56 4.04
N LEU A 16 25.27 13.76 4.50
CA LEU A 16 23.88 14.20 4.65
C LEU A 16 23.15 14.26 3.30
N THR A 17 23.84 14.70 2.24
CA THR A 17 23.26 14.76 0.88
C THR A 17 23.05 13.39 0.25
N LEU A 18 23.85 12.38 0.63
CA LEU A 18 23.72 11.01 0.12
C LEU A 18 22.63 10.20 0.83
N LEU A 19 22.23 10.58 2.05
CA LEU A 19 21.28 9.84 2.88
C LEU A 19 19.92 9.58 2.18
N PRO A 20 19.30 10.55 1.46
CA PRO A 20 18.08 10.31 0.70
C PRO A 20 18.26 9.30 -0.45
N LEU A 21 19.42 9.28 -1.10
CA LEU A 21 19.75 8.33 -2.18
C LEU A 21 19.81 6.90 -1.64
N TRP A 22 20.51 6.70 -0.53
CA TRP A 22 20.59 5.40 0.14
C TRP A 22 19.23 4.93 0.63
N SER A 23 18.46 5.81 1.28
CA SER A 23 17.10 5.50 1.75
C SER A 23 16.18 5.11 0.60
N TRP A 24 16.24 5.81 -0.54
CA TRP A 24 15.45 5.51 -1.73
C TRP A 24 15.85 4.18 -2.38
N ALA A 25 17.14 3.90 -2.49
CA ALA A 25 17.64 2.65 -3.05
C ALA A 25 17.19 1.44 -2.23
N LEU A 26 17.41 1.50 -0.91
CA LEU A 26 16.96 0.46 0.03
C LEU A 26 15.44 0.31 0.04
N GLY A 27 14.71 1.43 0.06
CA GLY A 27 13.25 1.44 0.05
C GLY A 27 12.66 0.77 -1.19
N ARG A 28 13.20 1.04 -2.37
CA ARG A 28 12.74 0.38 -3.60
C ARG A 28 13.11 -1.09 -3.66
N TRP A 29 14.29 -1.47 -3.20
CA TRP A 29 14.67 -2.88 -3.14
C TRP A 29 13.70 -3.67 -2.23
N TYR A 30 13.40 -3.14 -1.05
CA TYR A 30 12.43 -3.72 -0.13
C TYR A 30 11.01 -3.81 -0.75
N GLN A 31 10.54 -2.72 -1.36
CA GLN A 31 9.22 -2.67 -2.01
C GLN A 31 9.12 -3.65 -3.19
N ALA A 32 10.18 -3.81 -3.98
CA ALA A 32 10.21 -4.79 -5.07
C ALA A 32 10.00 -6.21 -4.53
N GLY A 33 10.61 -6.55 -3.40
CA GLY A 33 10.38 -7.83 -2.72
C GLY A 33 8.93 -8.03 -2.26
N LEU A 34 8.31 -6.99 -1.71
CA LEU A 34 6.90 -7.05 -1.30
C LEU A 34 5.95 -7.25 -2.49
N VAL A 35 6.16 -6.50 -3.58
CA VAL A 35 5.34 -6.60 -4.79
C VAL A 35 5.49 -7.98 -5.44
N SER A 36 6.70 -8.55 -5.48
CA SER A 36 6.90 -9.91 -5.99
C SER A 36 6.14 -10.95 -5.17
N LYS A 37 6.20 -10.88 -3.83
CA LYS A 37 5.43 -11.77 -2.94
C LYS A 37 3.92 -11.62 -3.13
N LEU A 38 3.44 -10.38 -3.27
CA LEU A 38 2.04 -10.10 -3.56
C LEU A 38 1.61 -10.73 -4.89
N ASN A 39 2.43 -10.59 -5.95
CA ASN A 39 2.16 -11.21 -7.25
C ASN A 39 2.11 -12.74 -7.16
N GLU A 40 3.00 -13.36 -6.39
CA GLU A 40 3.00 -14.81 -6.16
C GLU A 40 1.73 -15.25 -5.43
N ASN A 41 1.36 -14.57 -4.34
CA ASN A 41 0.16 -14.88 -3.58
C ASN A 41 -1.12 -14.67 -4.39
N GLU A 42 -1.20 -13.62 -5.21
CA GLU A 42 -2.32 -13.39 -6.11
C GLU A 42 -2.45 -14.50 -7.16
N LYS A 43 -1.34 -15.02 -7.69
CA LYS A 43 -1.37 -16.15 -8.63
C LYS A 43 -1.86 -17.42 -7.95
N LEU A 44 -1.36 -17.71 -6.76
CA LEU A 44 -1.79 -18.87 -5.96
C LEU A 44 -3.28 -18.79 -5.68
N ILE A 45 -3.75 -17.65 -5.17
CA ILE A 45 -5.16 -17.44 -4.82
C ILE A 45 -6.05 -17.33 -6.04
N GLY A 46 -5.60 -16.68 -7.11
CA GLY A 46 -6.34 -16.58 -8.38
C GLY A 46 -6.64 -17.95 -8.94
N SER A 47 -5.65 -18.86 -8.95
CA SER A 47 -5.88 -20.24 -9.41
C SER A 47 -6.88 -21.04 -8.56
N ILE A 48 -7.04 -20.69 -7.27
CA ILE A 48 -7.91 -21.39 -6.33
C ILE A 48 -9.33 -20.79 -6.30
N LEU A 49 -9.44 -19.46 -6.45
CA LEU A 49 -10.66 -18.71 -6.23
C LEU A 49 -11.34 -18.19 -7.50
N ASP A 50 -10.68 -18.04 -8.65
CA ASP A 50 -11.35 -17.53 -9.87
C ASP A 50 -12.46 -18.47 -10.37
N ASP A 51 -12.35 -19.78 -10.09
CA ASP A 51 -13.38 -20.76 -10.47
C ASP A 51 -14.50 -20.87 -9.42
N LYS A 52 -14.28 -20.40 -8.18
CA LYS A 52 -15.18 -20.65 -7.04
C LYS A 52 -15.79 -19.40 -6.41
N MET A 53 -15.16 -18.23 -6.58
CA MET A 53 -15.52 -17.03 -5.82
C MET A 53 -15.95 -15.87 -6.73
N SER A 54 -17.25 -15.59 -6.72
CA SER A 54 -17.78 -14.42 -7.42
C SER A 54 -17.45 -13.14 -6.65
N ILE A 55 -16.84 -12.17 -7.32
CA ILE A 55 -16.46 -10.88 -6.76
C ILE A 55 -17.32 -9.82 -7.43
N SER A 56 -18.10 -9.09 -6.62
CA SER A 56 -18.91 -8.00 -7.15
C SER A 56 -18.82 -6.75 -6.29
N THR A 57 -18.76 -5.60 -6.95
CA THR A 57 -19.03 -4.30 -6.34
C THR A 57 -20.53 -4.01 -6.28
N SER A 58 -21.37 -4.85 -6.90
CA SER A 58 -22.83 -4.71 -6.88
C SER A 58 -23.40 -5.06 -5.51
N ASN A 59 -24.51 -4.40 -5.17
CA ASN A 59 -25.27 -4.63 -3.95
C ASN A 59 -26.20 -5.84 -4.02
N LYS A 60 -26.48 -6.39 -5.21
CA LYS A 60 -27.48 -7.45 -5.37
C LYS A 60 -26.98 -8.56 -6.29
N ILE A 61 -26.93 -9.77 -5.74
CA ILE A 61 -26.87 -11.02 -6.48
C ILE A 61 -28.20 -11.73 -6.22
N SER A 62 -29.05 -11.87 -7.24
CA SER A 62 -30.38 -12.49 -7.09
C SER A 62 -30.42 -13.96 -7.52
N LEU A 63 -29.29 -14.51 -7.97
CA LEU A 63 -29.22 -15.85 -8.54
C LEU A 63 -28.96 -16.95 -7.48
N LEU A 64 -28.57 -16.57 -6.27
CA LEU A 64 -28.14 -17.48 -5.19
C LEU A 64 -28.88 -17.16 -3.89
N GLY A 65 -29.39 -18.20 -3.22
CA GLY A 65 -29.87 -18.10 -1.84
C GLY A 65 -28.68 -18.21 -0.88
N ALA A 66 -28.53 -17.25 0.03
CA ALA A 66 -27.47 -17.25 1.03
C ALA A 66 -27.85 -18.15 2.21
N GLU A 67 -26.98 -19.10 2.56
CA GLU A 67 -27.12 -19.90 3.79
C GLU A 67 -26.76 -19.05 5.01
N TYR A 68 -25.71 -18.23 4.88
CA TYR A 68 -25.35 -17.21 5.85
C TYR A 68 -24.58 -16.06 5.21
N SER A 69 -24.46 -14.96 5.96
CA SER A 69 -23.66 -13.80 5.58
C SER A 69 -22.73 -13.39 6.71
N THR A 70 -21.58 -12.84 6.36
CA THR A 70 -20.59 -12.35 7.33
C THR A 70 -19.93 -11.07 6.82
N LEU A 71 -19.55 -10.19 7.74
CA LEU A 71 -18.81 -8.97 7.42
C LEU A 71 -17.32 -9.32 7.29
N LEU A 72 -16.76 -9.01 6.12
CA LEU A 72 -15.33 -9.09 5.87
C LEU A 72 -14.73 -7.70 6.06
N HIS A 73 -13.58 -7.62 6.72
CA HIS A 73 -12.85 -6.37 6.91
C HIS A 73 -11.34 -6.61 7.00
N VAL A 74 -10.59 -5.64 6.47
CA VAL A 74 -9.13 -5.59 6.49
C VAL A 74 -8.69 -4.13 6.66
N SER A 75 -7.77 -3.88 7.59
CA SER A 75 -7.02 -2.61 7.65
C SER A 75 -5.53 -2.87 7.41
N LEU A 76 -4.89 -2.03 6.61
CA LEU A 76 -3.44 -2.02 6.42
C LEU A 76 -2.93 -0.60 6.20
N CYS A 77 -1.71 -0.33 6.68
CA CYS A 77 -1.00 0.92 6.45
C CYS A 77 0.22 0.68 5.57
N VAL A 78 0.37 1.48 4.50
CA VAL A 78 1.53 1.43 3.61
C VAL A 78 2.06 2.83 3.33
N GLY A 79 3.37 2.96 3.18
CA GLY A 79 4.01 4.26 2.99
C GLY A 79 5.30 4.18 2.18
N PRO A 80 5.67 5.25 1.47
CA PRO A 80 6.98 5.36 0.84
C PRO A 80 8.08 5.54 1.89
N SER A 81 9.31 5.17 1.50
CA SER A 81 10.51 5.46 2.29
C SER A 81 10.81 6.96 2.35
N VAL A 82 11.58 7.40 3.35
CA VAL A 82 12.00 8.81 3.50
C VAL A 82 12.70 9.34 2.25
N GLY A 83 13.58 8.55 1.63
CA GLY A 83 14.23 8.93 0.37
C GLY A 83 13.26 9.14 -0.78
N GLN A 84 12.24 8.28 -0.91
CA GLN A 84 11.17 8.47 -1.90
C GLN A 84 10.36 9.74 -1.64
N ILE A 85 10.05 10.04 -0.38
CA ILE A 85 9.39 11.29 0.03
C ILE A 85 10.24 12.50 -0.37
N PHE A 86 11.55 12.44 -0.17
CA PHE A 86 12.47 13.50 -0.56
C PHE A 86 12.48 13.76 -2.07
N PHE A 87 12.66 12.71 -2.89
CA PHE A 87 12.66 12.86 -4.36
C PHE A 87 11.31 13.32 -4.91
N MET A 88 10.23 12.89 -4.27
CA MET A 88 8.89 13.31 -4.61
C MET A 88 8.64 14.78 -4.28
N TRP A 89 9.14 15.25 -3.14
CA TRP A 89 9.13 16.68 -2.82
C TRP A 89 9.93 17.49 -3.85
N LEU A 90 11.11 17.01 -4.25
CA LEU A 90 11.92 17.66 -5.29
C LEU A 90 11.17 17.71 -6.64
N LYS A 91 10.52 16.61 -7.03
CA LYS A 91 9.72 16.53 -8.26
C LYS A 91 8.46 17.40 -8.20
N SER A 92 7.86 17.57 -7.02
CA SER A 92 6.66 18.38 -6.82
C SER A 92 6.85 19.84 -7.25
N LEU A 93 8.08 20.38 -7.17
CA LEU A 93 8.40 21.73 -7.64
C LEU A 93 8.18 21.93 -9.15
N PHE A 94 8.33 20.86 -9.94
CA PHE A 94 8.11 20.88 -11.38
C PHE A 94 6.72 20.33 -11.77
N GLY A 95 6.00 19.75 -10.81
CA GLY A 95 4.70 19.10 -11.01
C GLY A 95 4.76 17.72 -11.66
N GLY A 96 3.58 17.22 -12.03
CA GLY A 96 3.38 15.92 -12.69
C GLY A 96 3.15 14.73 -11.74
N ARG A 97 3.04 13.53 -12.31
CA ARG A 97 2.71 12.28 -11.60
C ARG A 97 3.83 11.84 -10.65
N LEU A 98 3.46 11.48 -9.43
CA LEU A 98 4.37 11.07 -8.36
C LEU A 98 4.43 9.54 -8.24
N HIS A 99 5.29 8.92 -9.05
CA HIS A 99 5.36 7.46 -9.21
C HIS A 99 5.46 6.66 -7.89
N SER A 100 6.19 7.17 -6.90
CA SER A 100 6.33 6.46 -5.60
C SER A 100 5.02 6.38 -4.83
N TYR A 101 4.12 7.36 -4.94
CA TYR A 101 2.78 7.23 -4.36
C TYR A 101 1.95 6.20 -5.14
N ASP A 102 2.01 6.22 -6.47
CA ASP A 102 1.25 5.29 -7.29
C ASP A 102 1.57 3.84 -6.97
N VAL A 103 2.87 3.50 -6.88
CA VAL A 103 3.33 2.15 -6.52
C VAL A 103 2.81 1.72 -5.14
N VAL A 104 2.88 2.61 -4.14
CA VAL A 104 2.40 2.32 -2.77
C VAL A 104 0.88 2.18 -2.75
N LEU A 105 0.15 3.01 -3.47
CA LEU A 105 -1.30 2.97 -3.54
C LEU A 105 -1.80 1.70 -4.24
N ASP A 106 -1.18 1.34 -5.36
CA ASP A 106 -1.53 0.14 -6.12
C ASP A 106 -1.22 -1.12 -5.31
N PHE A 107 -0.06 -1.16 -4.63
CA PHE A 107 0.27 -2.24 -3.71
C PHE A 107 -0.75 -2.35 -2.57
N GLY A 108 -1.08 -1.24 -1.91
CA GLY A 108 -2.02 -1.21 -0.79
C GLY A 108 -3.42 -1.72 -1.17
N ARG A 109 -3.95 -1.29 -2.32
CA ARG A 109 -5.27 -1.76 -2.82
C ARG A 109 -5.27 -3.26 -3.07
N ARG A 110 -4.23 -3.76 -3.72
CA ARG A 110 -4.09 -5.17 -4.11
C ARG A 110 -3.90 -6.08 -2.90
N GLU A 111 -3.03 -5.69 -1.98
CA GLU A 111 -2.80 -6.41 -0.71
C GLU A 111 -4.08 -6.43 0.14
N ALA A 112 -4.84 -5.31 0.21
CA ALA A 112 -6.09 -5.25 0.96
C ALA A 112 -7.13 -6.22 0.38
N LEU A 113 -7.28 -6.22 -0.95
CA LEU A 113 -8.16 -7.14 -1.65
C LEU A 113 -7.74 -8.60 -1.42
N LEU A 114 -6.45 -8.91 -1.57
CA LEU A 114 -5.90 -10.25 -1.37
C LEU A 114 -6.23 -10.79 0.02
N ARG A 115 -5.98 -10.00 1.07
CA ARG A 115 -6.30 -10.37 2.46
C ARG A 115 -7.80 -10.54 2.68
N LEU A 116 -8.62 -9.73 2.02
CA LEU A 116 -10.07 -9.83 2.11
C LEU A 116 -10.56 -11.14 1.46
N LYS A 117 -9.95 -11.56 0.33
CA LYS A 117 -10.20 -12.88 -0.28
C LYS A 117 -9.75 -14.03 0.63
N GLN A 118 -8.58 -13.91 1.26
CA GLN A 118 -8.09 -14.91 2.22
C GLN A 118 -9.06 -15.08 3.39
N GLN A 119 -9.51 -13.97 3.98
CA GLN A 119 -10.48 -13.97 5.07
C GLN A 119 -11.82 -14.59 4.65
N ALA A 120 -12.27 -14.37 3.41
CA ALA A 120 -13.48 -15.02 2.89
C ALA A 120 -13.30 -16.53 2.77
N ALA A 121 -12.17 -16.98 2.23
CA ALA A 121 -11.85 -18.39 2.08
C ALA A 121 -11.76 -19.11 3.45
N GLU A 122 -11.13 -18.48 4.45
CA GLU A 122 -11.07 -18.99 5.83
C GLU A 122 -12.47 -19.15 6.46
N ARG A 123 -13.40 -18.27 6.10
CA ARG A 123 -14.80 -18.30 6.56
C ARG A 123 -15.72 -19.15 5.68
N GLY A 124 -15.17 -19.85 4.69
CA GLY A 124 -15.92 -20.72 3.78
C GLY A 124 -16.93 -19.99 2.89
N CYS A 125 -16.72 -18.70 2.64
CA CYS A 125 -17.59 -17.92 1.76
C CYS A 125 -17.35 -18.31 0.29
N THR A 126 -18.43 -18.46 -0.47
CA THR A 126 -18.42 -18.73 -1.91
C THR A 126 -18.50 -17.46 -2.74
N SER A 127 -18.89 -16.33 -2.14
CA SER A 127 -18.99 -15.06 -2.85
C SER A 127 -18.67 -13.88 -1.94
N ILE A 128 -18.12 -12.83 -2.55
CA ILE A 128 -17.85 -11.54 -1.90
C ILE A 128 -18.55 -10.43 -2.67
N VAL A 129 -19.41 -9.69 -1.98
CA VAL A 129 -20.21 -8.61 -2.57
C VAL A 129 -20.00 -7.28 -1.84
N ASN A 130 -20.38 -6.18 -2.51
CA ASN A 130 -20.30 -4.81 -1.99
C ASN A 130 -18.91 -4.48 -1.41
N ILE A 131 -17.85 -4.85 -2.14
CA ILE A 131 -16.49 -4.50 -1.75
C ILE A 131 -16.30 -2.98 -1.83
N ARG A 132 -15.81 -2.40 -0.74
CA ARG A 132 -15.42 -1.00 -0.66
C ARG A 132 -14.04 -0.90 -0.04
N ILE A 133 -13.23 0.02 -0.57
CA ILE A 133 -11.89 0.31 -0.07
C ILE A 133 -11.83 1.81 0.19
N GLU A 134 -11.67 2.17 1.45
CA GLU A 134 -11.46 3.55 1.87
C GLU A 134 -9.98 3.79 2.12
N THR A 135 -9.50 4.96 1.68
CA THR A 135 -8.11 5.37 1.84
C THR A 135 -8.03 6.60 2.71
N SER A 136 -7.33 6.49 3.84
CA SER A 136 -7.10 7.58 4.76
C SER A 136 -5.62 7.89 4.83
N VAL A 137 -5.29 9.17 4.81
CA VAL A 137 -3.90 9.60 4.96
C VAL A 137 -3.56 9.64 6.44
N VAL A 138 -2.44 9.00 6.80
CA VAL A 138 -1.89 9.04 8.16
C VAL A 138 -0.65 9.92 8.14
N SER A 139 -0.68 10.99 8.95
CA SER A 139 0.47 11.87 9.17
C SER A 139 0.94 11.80 10.61
N PHE A 140 2.26 11.75 10.80
CA PHE A 140 2.89 11.61 12.11
C PHE A 140 3.11 12.94 12.85
N ALA A 141 2.71 14.09 12.30
CA ALA A 141 2.97 15.40 12.91
C ALA A 141 1.71 16.24 13.17
N LYS A 142 1.62 16.81 14.38
CA LYS A 142 0.55 17.68 14.91
C LYS A 142 0.41 19.03 14.18
N THR A 143 1.28 19.32 13.21
CA THR A 143 1.34 20.60 12.48
C THR A 143 0.73 20.45 11.09
N GLN A 144 -0.14 21.38 10.70
CA GLN A 144 -1.01 21.33 9.51
C GLN A 144 -0.31 21.23 8.13
N ASN A 145 1.03 21.25 8.07
CA ASN A 145 1.81 21.24 6.82
C ASN A 145 2.76 20.04 6.69
N SER A 146 2.45 18.91 7.34
CA SER A 146 3.29 17.72 7.26
C SER A 146 3.06 16.96 5.95
N LYS A 147 4.16 16.69 5.25
CA LYS A 147 4.15 15.90 4.01
C LYS A 147 3.76 14.46 4.37
N GLN A 148 2.58 14.06 3.91
CA GLN A 148 1.97 12.72 3.95
C GLN A 148 2.99 11.57 3.99
N ALA A 149 3.01 10.84 5.11
CA ALA A 149 3.98 9.77 5.36
C ALA A 149 3.44 8.37 5.01
N SER A 150 2.16 8.10 5.25
CA SER A 150 1.56 6.79 5.00
C SER A 150 0.07 6.90 4.62
N VAL A 151 -0.45 5.86 3.99
CA VAL A 151 -1.87 5.71 3.64
C VAL A 151 -2.40 4.44 4.29
N GLU A 152 -3.47 4.57 5.04
CA GLU A 152 -4.28 3.48 5.54
C GLU A 152 -5.32 3.09 4.50
N PHE A 153 -5.48 1.78 4.29
CA PHE A 153 -6.51 1.17 3.49
C PHE A 153 -7.43 0.38 4.40
N LEU A 154 -8.70 0.77 4.44
CA LEU A 154 -9.77 0.03 5.09
C LEU A 154 -10.64 -0.61 4.01
N ALA A 155 -10.50 -1.92 3.83
CA ALA A 155 -11.32 -2.68 2.90
C ALA A 155 -12.40 -3.45 3.67
N PHE A 156 -13.64 -3.40 3.19
CA PHE A 156 -14.75 -4.12 3.78
C PHE A 156 -15.73 -4.62 2.73
N ALA A 157 -16.39 -5.73 3.03
CA ALA A 157 -17.30 -6.41 2.12
C ALA A 157 -18.25 -7.35 2.88
N THR A 158 -19.22 -7.92 2.17
CA THR A 158 -20.07 -9.00 2.69
C THR A 158 -19.67 -10.31 2.04
N GLY A 159 -19.23 -11.27 2.87
CA GLY A 159 -19.02 -12.66 2.47
C GLY A 159 -20.32 -13.43 2.57
N ILE A 160 -20.62 -14.22 1.55
CA ILE A 160 -21.84 -15.04 1.45
C ILE A 160 -21.42 -16.49 1.18
N ARG A 161 -22.14 -17.44 1.77
CA ARG A 161 -22.09 -18.85 1.37
C ARG A 161 -23.41 -19.28 0.77
#